data_AF-A0A0L0FD36-F1
#
_entry.id   AF-A0A0L0FD36-F1
#
_cell.length_a   1.000
_cell.length_b   1.000
_cell.length_c   1.000
_cell.angle_alpha   90.00
_cell.angle_beta   90.00
_cell.angle_gamma   90.00
#
_symmetry.space_group_name_H-M   'P 1'
#
loop_
_entity.id
_entity.type
_entity.pdbx_description
1 polymer ?
#
loop_
_entity_poly.entity_id
_entity_poly.type
_entity_poly.pdbx_seq_one_letter_code
_entity_poly.pdbx_strand_id
1 'polypeptide(L)'
;MSEYGYTPLSEPFDVLGFDFYQDVERKSSSITVECTASGDIHGIVLWMAYQMNDDPDSIVSESVVAAPYLKQAAFVTRSPPTVQTGTKMVFDADFNEKEGEMSFDLSMA
;
A
#
# COMPACT_ATOMS: atom_id res chain seq x y z
N MET A 1 -15.00 -12.08 -0.39
CA MET A 1 -13.87 -12.93 0.00
C MET A 1 -12.90 -12.93 -1.16
N SER A 2 -11.68 -12.44 -0.96
CA SER A 2 -10.59 -12.60 -1.94
C SER A 2 -10.32 -14.09 -2.17
N GLU A 3 -9.83 -14.44 -3.36
CA GLU A 3 -9.52 -15.82 -3.76
C GLU A 3 -8.36 -16.44 -2.94
N TYR A 4 -7.56 -15.59 -2.28
CA TYR A 4 -6.47 -15.96 -1.40
C TYR A 4 -6.82 -15.68 0.05
N GLY A 5 -6.58 -16.64 0.94
CA GLY A 5 -6.74 -16.48 2.39
C GLY A 5 -5.57 -15.68 2.95
N TYR A 6 -5.85 -14.46 3.41
CA TYR A 6 -4.89 -13.63 4.13
C TYR A 6 -5.57 -12.97 5.34
N THR A 7 -4.76 -12.53 6.30
CA THR A 7 -5.23 -11.79 7.46
C THR A 7 -4.62 -10.41 7.42
N PRO A 8 -5.41 -9.33 7.28
CA PRO A 8 -4.91 -7.97 7.40
C PRO A 8 -4.27 -7.75 8.77
N LEU A 9 -3.07 -7.18 8.79
CA LEU A 9 -2.37 -6.81 10.02
C LEU A 9 -2.43 -5.30 10.31
N SER A 10 -2.99 -4.51 9.39
CA SER A 10 -3.26 -3.07 9.56
C SER A 10 -4.54 -2.69 8.83
N GLU A 11 -5.07 -1.51 9.11
CA GLU A 11 -6.02 -0.84 8.20
C GLU A 11 -5.29 -0.39 6.93
N PRO A 12 -6.00 -0.21 5.80
CA PRO A 12 -5.47 0.50 4.64
C PRO A 12 -5.07 1.94 4.96
N PHE A 13 -4.05 2.44 4.28
CA PHE A 13 -3.58 3.82 4.41
C PHE A 13 -3.07 4.34 3.07
N ASP A 14 -3.15 5.66 2.89
CA ASP A 14 -2.65 6.33 1.69
C ASP A 14 -1.13 6.43 1.73
N VAL A 15 -0.47 5.95 0.68
CA VAL A 15 1.00 5.95 0.57
C VAL A 15 1.46 7.19 -0.20
N LEU A 16 1.04 7.31 -1.46
CA LEU A 16 1.37 8.43 -2.34
C LEU A 16 0.10 8.90 -3.08
N GLY A 17 0.00 10.22 -3.27
CA GLY A 17 -1.08 10.84 -4.05
C GLY A 17 -0.52 11.55 -5.30
N PHE A 18 -1.16 11.33 -6.44
CA PHE A 18 -0.81 11.95 -7.72
C PHE A 18 -1.98 12.80 -8.23
N ASP A 19 -1.70 14.06 -8.53
CA ASP A 19 -2.64 14.96 -9.18
C ASP A 19 -2.33 14.94 -10.69
N PHE A 20 -3.26 14.41 -11.49
CA PHE A 20 -3.10 14.30 -12.94
C PHE A 20 -3.25 15.65 -13.68
N TYR A 21 -3.63 16.72 -12.99
CA TYR A 21 -3.60 18.08 -13.54
C TYR A 21 -2.22 18.75 -13.41
N GLN A 22 -1.29 18.13 -12.70
CA GLN A 22 0.06 18.65 -12.46
C GLN A 22 1.11 17.74 -13.11
N ASP A 23 2.30 18.30 -13.34
CA ASP A 23 3.43 17.50 -13.79
C ASP A 23 3.81 16.46 -12.72
N VAL A 24 4.18 15.27 -13.20
CA VAL A 24 4.60 14.17 -12.32
C VAL A 24 6.02 14.44 -11.85
N GLU A 25 6.15 14.76 -10.56
CA GLU A 25 7.44 14.98 -9.89
C GLU A 25 7.82 13.78 -9.00
N ARG A 26 9.09 13.73 -8.58
CA ARG A 26 9.55 12.77 -7.56
C ARG A 26 8.68 12.92 -6.31
N LYS A 27 8.24 11.80 -5.73
CA LYS A 27 7.51 11.82 -4.47
C LYS A 27 8.05 10.76 -3.52
N SER A 28 8.08 11.10 -2.24
CA SER A 28 8.46 10.17 -1.19
C SER A 28 7.58 10.35 0.03
N SER A 29 7.30 9.27 0.74
CA SER A 29 6.51 9.26 1.98
C SER A 29 7.17 8.34 3.00
N SER A 30 7.07 8.70 4.27
CA SER A 30 7.43 7.86 5.41
C SER A 30 6.26 7.87 6.39
N ILE A 31 5.59 6.72 6.54
CA ILE A 31 4.32 6.61 7.26
C ILE A 31 4.47 5.64 8.41
N THR A 32 4.10 6.07 9.62
CA THR A 32 3.98 5.16 10.76
C THR A 32 2.62 4.48 10.73
N VAL A 33 2.64 3.15 10.65
CA VAL A 33 1.47 2.28 10.59
C VAL A 33 1.39 1.48 11.89
N GLU A 34 0.22 1.44 12.51
CA GLU A 34 -0.02 0.62 13.70
C GLU A 34 -0.65 -0.71 13.31
N CYS A 35 -0.11 -1.81 13.82
CA CYS A 35 -0.65 -3.14 13.59
C CYS A 35 -1.93 -3.34 14.38
N THR A 36 -3.04 -3.67 13.70
CA THR A 36 -4.34 -3.92 14.32
C THR A 36 -4.49 -5.37 14.79
N ALA A 37 -3.63 -6.27 14.31
CA ALA A 37 -3.61 -7.69 14.67
C ALA A 37 -2.19 -8.19 14.90
N SER A 38 -2.07 -9.27 15.67
CA SER A 38 -0.80 -9.98 15.89
C SER A 38 -0.61 -11.06 14.82
N GLY A 39 0.62 -11.27 14.38
CA GLY A 39 0.95 -12.29 13.38
C GLY A 39 2.28 -12.04 12.68
N ASP A 40 2.54 -12.81 11.64
CA ASP A 40 3.75 -12.72 10.84
C ASP A 40 3.48 -11.92 9.55
N ILE A 41 4.33 -10.94 9.26
CA ILE A 41 4.20 -10.12 8.05
C ILE A 41 4.82 -10.86 6.87
N HIS A 42 3.98 -11.60 6.17
CA HIS A 42 4.33 -12.32 4.95
C HIS A 42 4.52 -11.39 3.75
N GLY A 43 3.79 -10.28 3.75
CA GLY A 43 3.98 -9.27 2.75
C GLY A 43 3.06 -8.06 2.87
N ILE A 44 3.26 -7.12 1.96
CA ILE A 44 2.54 -5.86 1.89
C ILE A 44 1.75 -5.86 0.60
N VAL A 45 0.46 -5.55 0.70
CA VAL A 45 -0.45 -5.44 -0.45
C VAL A 45 -0.58 -3.97 -0.79
N LEU A 46 -0.28 -3.64 -2.04
CA LEU A 46 -0.38 -2.29 -2.59
C LEU A 46 -1.35 -2.27 -3.77
N TRP A 47 -2.12 -1.19 -3.87
CA TRP A 47 -3.05 -0.96 -4.97
C TRP A 47 -3.18 0.53 -5.23
N MET A 48 -3.74 0.87 -6.40
CA MET A 48 -4.05 2.25 -6.78
C MET A 48 -5.54 2.53 -6.61
N ALA A 49 -5.88 3.76 -6.27
CA ALA A 49 -7.24 4.27 -6.34
C ALA A 49 -7.25 5.50 -7.26
N TYR A 50 -8.19 5.53 -8.19
CA TYR A 50 -8.31 6.58 -9.18
C TYR A 50 -9.62 7.32 -8.99
N GLN A 51 -9.54 8.63 -8.79
CA GLN A 51 -10.71 9.51 -8.85
C GLN A 51 -10.84 10.05 -10.28
N MET A 52 -11.88 9.64 -10.98
CA MET A 52 -12.05 9.96 -12.41
C MET A 52 -12.68 11.34 -12.64
N ASN A 53 -13.40 11.86 -11.65
CA ASN A 53 -14.02 13.19 -11.69
C ASN A 53 -14.17 13.76 -10.26
N ASP A 54 -14.66 14.99 -10.16
CA ASP A 54 -14.79 15.69 -8.87
C ASP A 54 -15.84 15.08 -7.92
N ASP A 55 -16.57 14.05 -8.34
CA ASP A 55 -17.45 13.27 -7.48
C ASP A 55 -16.61 12.32 -6.60
N PRO A 56 -16.66 12.42 -5.27
CA PRO A 56 -15.96 11.50 -4.37
C PRO A 56 -16.45 10.06 -4.48
N ASP A 57 -17.67 9.83 -4.97
CA ASP A 57 -18.19 8.48 -5.21
C ASP A 57 -17.65 7.87 -6.52
N SER A 58 -16.91 8.63 -7.33
CA SER A 58 -16.30 8.15 -8.59
C SER A 58 -14.97 7.39 -8.41
N ILE A 59 -14.54 7.18 -7.16
CA ILE A 59 -13.28 6.49 -6.88
C ILE A 59 -13.37 5.05 -7.39
N VAL A 60 -12.62 4.78 -8.46
CA VAL A 60 -12.33 3.44 -8.94
C VAL A 60 -11.15 2.94 -8.12
N SER A 61 -11.44 2.16 -7.08
CA SER A 61 -10.40 1.55 -6.24
C SER A 61 -10.08 0.14 -6.73
N GLU A 62 -8.80 -0.15 -6.95
CA GLU A 62 -8.28 -1.50 -7.18
C GLU A 62 -8.11 -2.27 -5.86
N SER A 63 -9.05 -2.07 -4.93
CA SER A 63 -9.04 -2.57 -3.56
C SER A 63 -8.83 -4.10 -3.48
N VAL A 64 -8.46 -4.54 -2.28
CA VAL A 64 -8.46 -5.91 -1.73
C VAL A 64 -9.50 -6.89 -2.31
N VAL A 65 -10.65 -6.39 -2.74
CA VAL A 65 -11.64 -7.16 -3.50
C VAL A 65 -11.14 -7.23 -4.95
N ALA A 66 -10.26 -8.18 -5.22
CA ALA A 66 -9.70 -8.48 -6.54
C ALA A 66 -10.73 -8.25 -7.65
N ALA A 67 -10.64 -7.10 -8.32
CA ALA A 67 -11.26 -6.95 -9.62
C ALA A 67 -10.56 -7.97 -10.52
N PRO A 68 -11.28 -8.87 -11.21
CA PRO A 68 -10.69 -10.03 -11.91
C PRO A 68 -9.74 -9.66 -13.05
N TYR A 69 -9.56 -8.37 -13.33
CA TYR A 69 -8.77 -7.83 -14.42
C TYR A 69 -7.44 -7.21 -13.98
N LEU A 70 -7.13 -7.15 -12.68
CA LEU A 70 -5.97 -6.43 -12.14
C LEU A 70 -5.19 -7.26 -11.12
N LYS A 71 -3.85 -7.23 -11.23
CA LYS A 71 -2.94 -7.93 -10.32
C LYS A 71 -2.42 -6.95 -9.26
N GLN A 72 -2.56 -7.31 -7.99
CA GLN A 72 -1.99 -6.54 -6.89
C GLN A 72 -0.50 -6.85 -6.73
N ALA A 73 0.29 -5.84 -6.33
CA ALA A 73 1.67 -6.05 -5.95
C ALA A 73 1.73 -6.63 -4.52
N ALA A 74 2.51 -7.69 -4.36
CA ALA A 74 2.80 -8.28 -3.05
C ALA A 74 4.31 -8.20 -2.81
N PHE A 75 4.73 -7.37 -1.86
CA PHE A 75 6.11 -7.37 -1.39
C PHE A 75 6.29 -8.51 -0.39
N VAL A 76 7.03 -9.56 -0.74
CA VAL A 76 7.21 -10.74 0.13
C VAL A 76 8.49 -10.60 0.94
N THR A 77 8.37 -10.70 2.26
CA THR A 77 9.52 -10.67 3.17
C THR A 77 10.22 -12.03 3.16
N ARG A 78 11.56 -12.05 3.10
CA ARG A 78 12.33 -13.31 3.12
C ARG A 78 12.36 -13.97 4.51
N SER A 79 12.17 -13.18 5.55
CA SER A 79 12.04 -13.61 6.94
C SER A 79 10.93 -12.76 7.56
N PRO A 80 9.71 -13.28 7.71
CA PRO A 80 8.58 -12.47 8.12
C PRO A 80 8.77 -12.02 9.57
N PRO A 81 8.76 -10.70 9.84
CA PRO A 81 8.81 -10.22 11.21
C PRO A 81 7.47 -10.52 11.90
N THR A 82 7.54 -11.03 13.13
CA THR A 82 6.37 -11.22 13.99
C THR A 82 6.03 -9.90 14.67
N VAL A 83 4.76 -9.49 14.58
CA VAL A 83 4.22 -8.27 15.20
C VAL A 83 3.12 -8.58 16.19
N GLN A 84 2.89 -7.66 17.12
CA GLN A 84 1.76 -7.68 18.05
C GLN A 84 0.79 -6.53 17.73
N THR A 85 -0.44 -6.65 18.22
CA THR A 85 -1.39 -5.53 18.17
C THR A 85 -0.79 -4.31 18.88
N GLY A 86 -0.80 -3.15 18.21
CA GLY A 86 -0.18 -1.92 18.68
C GLY A 86 1.30 -1.76 18.29
N THR A 87 1.93 -2.77 17.68
CA THR A 87 3.28 -2.62 17.11
C THR A 87 3.25 -1.55 16.01
N LYS A 88 4.20 -0.62 16.06
CA LYS A 88 4.35 0.43 15.05
C LYS A 88 5.44 0.05 14.05
N MET A 89 5.14 0.26 12.78
CA MET A 89 6.05 0.06 11.67
C MET A 89 6.18 1.35 10.88
N VAL A 90 7.32 1.53 10.23
CA VAL A 90 7.54 2.60 9.27
C VAL A 90 7.50 2.02 7.88
N PHE A 91 6.61 2.55 7.05
CA PHE A 91 6.51 2.25 5.64
C PHE A 91 7.05 3.44 4.84
N ASP A 92 8.16 3.23 4.16
CA ASP A 92 8.79 4.20 3.29
C ASP A 92 8.45 3.87 1.84
N ALA A 93 8.09 4.89 1.06
CA ALA A 93 7.90 4.78 -0.37
C ALA A 93 8.60 5.94 -1.08
N ASP A 94 9.21 5.65 -2.22
CA ASP A 94 9.82 6.64 -3.10
C ASP A 94 9.44 6.32 -4.55
N PHE A 95 9.05 7.35 -5.28
CA PHE A 95 8.69 7.32 -6.68
C PHE A 95 9.66 8.21 -7.45
N ASN A 96 10.38 7.62 -8.40
CA ASN A 96 11.31 8.30 -9.29
C ASN A 96 10.62 8.59 -10.64
N GLU A 97 10.35 9.86 -10.90
CA GLU A 97 9.66 10.36 -12.08
C GLU A 97 10.45 10.11 -13.39
N LYS A 98 11.78 10.02 -13.31
CA LYS A 98 12.63 9.86 -14.49
C LYS A 98 12.63 8.43 -15.03
N GLU A 99 12.47 7.46 -14.13
CA GLU A 99 12.51 6.03 -14.43
C GLU A 99 11.10 5.41 -14.41
N GLY A 100 10.13 6.11 -13.79
CA GLY A 100 8.79 5.57 -13.55
C GLY A 100 8.79 4.45 -12.52
N GLU A 101 9.83 4.37 -11.68
CA GLU A 101 10.03 3.31 -10.71
C GLU A 101 9.52 3.72 -9.33
N MET A 102 9.00 2.73 -8.59
CA MET A 102 8.60 2.89 -7.19
C MET A 102 9.35 1.89 -6.33
N SER A 103 9.95 2.38 -5.25
CA SER A 103 10.63 1.58 -4.24
C SER A 103 9.90 1.67 -2.91
N PHE A 104 9.89 0.57 -2.17
CA PHE A 104 9.22 0.45 -0.88
C PHE A 104 10.12 -0.23 0.13
N ASP A 105 10.12 0.28 1.34
CA ASP A 105 10.79 -0.33 2.49
C ASP A 105 9.85 -0.37 3.68
N LEU A 106 9.96 -1.45 4.46
CA LEU A 106 9.23 -1.63 5.70
C LEU A 106 10.23 -1.91 6.82
N SER A 107 10.16 -1.13 7.88
CA SER A 107 11.00 -1.28 9.06
C SER A 107 10.19 -1.18 10.35
N MET A 108 10.73 -1.72 11.44
CA MET A 108 10.16 -1.49 12.78
C MET A 108 10.49 -0.06 13.20
N ALA A 109 9.51 0.62 13.81
CA ALA A 109 9.69 1.97 14.35
C ALA A 109 10.58 2.00 15.60
#